data_AF-A0A2V6GHB9-F1
#
_entry.id   AF-A0A2V6GHB9-F1
#
_cell.length_a   1.000
_cell.length_b   1.000
_cell.length_c   1.000
_cell.angle_alpha   90.00
_cell.angle_beta   90.00
_cell.angle_gamma   90.00
#
_symmetry.space_group_name_H-M   'P 1'
#
loop_
_entity.id
_entity.type
_entity.pdbx_description
1 polymer ?
#
loop_
_entity_poly.entity_id
_entity_poly.type
_entity_poly.pdbx_seq_one_letter_code
_entity_poly.pdbx_strand_id
1 'polypeptide(L)'
;GRKGLFTAAIERALLAHEVDLGVHSAKDLPSELSRGVEIAAVLPRGLVNDVLVAKRAGGFAALGEGATIATGSVRRKHQINWQYPHLEIVHLRGNVPTRFRKLAENNWDAIVLARAGLERLGLSLARSEINFDGGKFFVE
;
A
#
# COMPACT_ATOMS: atom_id res chain seq x y z
N GLY A 1 4.90 5.46 12.73
CA GLY A 1 6.07 5.32 11.83
C GLY A 1 7.09 6.39 12.19
N ARG A 2 8.38 6.18 11.92
CA ARG A 2 9.39 7.25 12.15
C ARG A 2 9.12 8.42 11.18
N LYS A 3 8.95 9.64 11.71
CA LYS A 3 8.72 10.88 10.95
C LYS A 3 9.87 11.04 9.93
N GLY A 4 9.56 11.33 8.66
CA GLY A 4 10.55 11.70 7.63
C GLY A 4 11.40 10.58 7.02
N LEU A 5 11.17 9.30 7.33
CA LEU A 5 12.01 8.20 6.80
C LEU A 5 12.06 8.16 5.25
N PHE A 6 10.97 8.56 4.58
CA PHE A 6 10.84 8.53 3.12
C PHE A 6 11.00 9.89 2.45
N THR A 7 11.10 10.98 3.21
CA THR A 7 11.17 12.35 2.65
C THR A 7 12.52 13.02 2.86
N ALA A 8 13.24 12.68 3.93
CA ALA A 8 14.45 13.38 4.33
C ALA A 8 15.58 13.40 3.28
N ALA A 9 15.73 12.34 2.48
CA ALA A 9 16.76 12.31 1.44
C ALA A 9 16.46 13.29 0.30
N ILE A 10 15.20 13.35 -0.13
CA ILE A 10 14.75 14.25 -1.20
C ILE A 10 14.76 15.70 -0.69
N GLU A 11 14.30 15.95 0.54
CA GLU A 11 14.35 17.28 1.14
C GLU A 11 15.78 17.82 1.27
N ARG A 12 16.76 16.98 1.63
CA ARG A 12 18.18 17.41 1.64
C ARG A 12 18.68 17.80 0.25
N ALA A 13 18.35 17.02 -0.78
CA ALA A 13 18.76 17.32 -2.15
C ALA A 13 18.15 18.65 -2.65
N LEU A 14 16.88 18.92 -2.30
CA LEU A 14 16.21 20.20 -2.60
C LEU A 14 16.91 21.39 -1.91
N LEU A 15 17.18 21.26 -0.61
CA LEU A 15 17.85 22.32 0.17
C LEU A 15 19.31 22.54 -0.24
N ALA A 16 19.97 21.51 -0.76
CA ALA A 16 21.31 21.60 -1.32
C ALA A 16 21.32 22.07 -2.79
N HIS A 17 20.16 22.36 -3.38
CA HIS A 17 19.99 22.71 -4.78
C HIS A 17 20.56 21.67 -5.77
N GLU A 18 20.58 20.39 -5.36
CA GLU A 18 20.98 19.26 -6.21
C GLU A 18 19.84 18.83 -7.15
N VAL A 19 18.59 19.14 -6.78
CA VAL A 19 17.38 18.92 -7.56
C VAL A 19 16.43 20.10 -7.40
N ASP A 20 15.62 20.36 -8.41
CA ASP A 20 14.65 21.46 -8.38
C ASP A 20 13.30 21.06 -7.76
N LEU A 21 12.92 19.78 -7.88
CA LEU A 21 11.61 19.26 -7.48
C LEU A 21 11.70 17.84 -6.90
N GLY A 22 10.91 17.59 -5.85
CA GLY A 22 10.71 16.27 -5.25
C GLY A 22 9.28 15.78 -5.46
N VAL A 23 9.12 14.53 -5.90
CA VAL A 23 7.79 13.91 -6.09
C VAL A 23 7.54 12.85 -5.02
N HIS A 24 6.44 13.00 -4.28
CA HIS A 24 6.07 12.10 -3.20
C HIS A 24 4.67 11.53 -3.39
N SER A 25 4.45 10.33 -2.83
CA SER A 25 3.10 9.94 -2.45
C SER A 25 2.66 10.82 -1.28
N ALA A 26 1.56 11.56 -1.43
CA ALA A 26 1.10 12.53 -0.42
C ALA A 26 0.94 11.95 0.99
N LYS A 27 0.54 10.67 1.10
CA LYS A 27 0.41 9.96 2.39
C LYS A 27 1.73 9.79 3.17
N ASP A 28 2.86 9.91 2.47
CA ASP A 28 4.20 9.70 3.04
C ASP A 28 4.85 11.04 3.41
N LEU A 29 4.24 12.18 3.03
CA LEU A 29 4.64 13.50 3.49
C LEU A 29 4.31 13.68 4.98
N PRO A 30 5.19 14.30 5.77
CA PRO A 30 4.88 14.69 7.14
C PRO A 30 3.82 15.81 7.17
N SER A 31 3.12 15.94 8.30
CA SER A 31 2.15 17.03 8.50
C SER A 31 2.79 18.42 8.55
N GLU A 32 4.08 18.48 8.86
CA GLU A 32 4.90 19.70 8.88
C GLU A 32 6.12 19.48 8.00
N LEU A 33 6.34 20.39 7.06
CA LEU A 33 7.48 20.37 6.16
C LEU A 33 8.68 21.10 6.79
N SER A 34 9.88 20.71 6.37
CA SER A 34 11.11 21.42 6.77
C SER A 34 11.08 22.86 6.26
N ARG A 35 11.70 23.79 7.00
CA ARG A 35 11.82 25.18 6.55
C ARG A 35 12.58 25.24 5.23
N GLY A 36 12.08 26.01 4.27
CA GLY A 36 12.70 26.16 2.96
C GLY A 36 12.22 25.17 1.89
N VAL A 37 11.28 24.27 2.23
CA VAL A 37 10.54 23.46 1.26
C VAL A 37 9.05 23.67 1.42
N GLU A 38 8.31 23.55 0.32
CA GLU A 38 6.86 23.68 0.28
C GLU A 38 6.22 22.70 -0.71
N ILE A 39 4.92 22.46 -0.59
CA ILE A 39 4.17 21.73 -1.62
C ILE A 39 3.78 22.73 -2.72
N ALA A 40 4.59 22.78 -3.77
CA ALA A 40 4.36 23.67 -4.91
C ALA A 40 3.16 23.26 -5.78
N ALA A 41 2.82 21.97 -5.82
CA ALA A 41 1.73 21.46 -6.65
C ALA A 41 1.12 20.15 -6.10
N VAL A 42 -0.16 19.92 -6.44
CA VAL A 42 -0.86 18.65 -6.21
C VAL A 42 -1.50 18.20 -7.52
N LEU A 43 -1.16 16.99 -7.96
CA LEU A 43 -1.73 16.39 -9.16
C LEU A 43 -3.17 15.92 -8.93
N PRO A 44 -3.98 15.73 -9.99
CA PRO A 44 -5.30 15.12 -9.88
C PRO A 44 -5.27 13.83 -9.06
N ARG A 45 -6.23 13.71 -8.15
CA ARG A 45 -6.24 12.64 -7.15
C ARG A 45 -6.52 11.29 -7.82
N GLY A 46 -5.62 10.33 -7.61
CA GLY A 46 -5.88 8.94 -7.97
C GLY A 46 -6.92 8.27 -7.07
N LEU A 47 -7.32 7.05 -7.41
CA LEU A 47 -8.32 6.29 -6.66
C LEU A 47 -7.91 6.08 -5.19
N VAL A 48 -8.85 6.39 -4.30
CA VAL A 48 -8.58 6.49 -2.85
C VAL A 48 -8.80 5.18 -2.10
N ASN A 49 -9.43 4.20 -2.75
CA ASN A 49 -9.84 2.94 -2.14
C ASN A 49 -8.63 2.07 -1.78
N ASP A 50 -8.75 1.40 -0.64
CA ASP A 50 -7.95 0.21 -0.37
C ASP A 50 -8.56 -0.98 -1.14
N VAL A 51 -7.72 -1.96 -1.47
CA VAL A 51 -8.10 -3.16 -2.22
C VAL A 51 -7.55 -4.37 -1.48
N LEU A 52 -8.39 -5.37 -1.28
CA LEU A 52 -7.97 -6.67 -0.80
C LEU A 52 -7.38 -7.46 -1.97
N VAL A 53 -6.19 -7.99 -1.81
CA VAL A 53 -5.54 -8.87 -2.79
C VAL A 53 -5.37 -10.23 -2.15
N ALA A 54 -6.12 -11.23 -2.62
CA ALA A 54 -6.22 -12.55 -2.01
C ALA A 54 -5.74 -13.66 -2.95
N LYS A 55 -5.38 -14.82 -2.37
CA LYS A 55 -5.05 -16.04 -3.15
C LYS A 55 -6.28 -16.75 -3.71
N ARG A 56 -7.47 -16.44 -3.19
CA ARG A 56 -8.76 -17.03 -3.58
C ARG A 56 -9.78 -15.93 -3.84
N ALA A 57 -10.74 -16.21 -4.72
CA ALA A 57 -11.84 -15.30 -5.02
C ALA A 57 -12.84 -15.22 -3.86
N GLY A 58 -13.71 -14.20 -3.89
CA GLY A 58 -14.78 -13.99 -2.90
C GLY A 58 -14.44 -13.03 -1.76
N GLY A 59 -13.28 -12.36 -1.87
CA GLY A 59 -12.80 -11.30 -1.00
C GLY A 59 -12.99 -11.56 0.49
N PHE A 60 -13.46 -10.56 1.24
CA PHE A 60 -13.55 -10.69 2.70
C PHE A 60 -14.53 -11.79 3.14
N ALA A 61 -15.60 -12.04 2.37
CA ALA A 61 -16.59 -13.06 2.69
C ALA A 61 -16.04 -14.50 2.53
N ALA A 62 -15.00 -14.68 1.73
CA ALA A 62 -14.33 -15.98 1.55
C ALA A 62 -13.21 -16.24 2.58
N LEU A 63 -12.87 -15.27 3.42
CA LEU A 63 -11.89 -15.42 4.48
C LEU A 63 -12.58 -16.04 5.71
N GLY A 64 -12.29 -17.32 5.95
CA GLY A 64 -12.81 -18.06 7.10
C GLY A 64 -12.18 -17.64 8.44
N GLU A 65 -12.62 -18.30 9.50
CA GLU A 65 -12.08 -18.10 10.84
C GLU A 65 -10.56 -18.39 10.89
N GLY A 66 -9.80 -17.46 11.48
CA GLY A 66 -8.34 -17.56 11.56
C GLY A 66 -7.59 -17.25 10.26
N ALA A 67 -8.28 -16.83 9.18
CA ALA A 67 -7.62 -16.42 7.95
C ALA A 67 -6.71 -15.20 8.20
N THR A 68 -5.56 -15.18 7.52
CA THR A 68 -4.48 -14.23 7.75
C THR A 68 -4.41 -13.15 6.68
N ILE A 69 -4.50 -11.88 7.09
CA ILE A 69 -4.25 -10.71 6.24
C ILE A 69 -2.95 -10.03 6.64
N ALA A 70 -2.04 -9.85 5.68
CA ALA A 70 -0.78 -9.15 5.92
C ALA A 70 -0.88 -7.65 5.56
N THR A 71 -0.64 -6.77 6.54
CA THR A 71 -0.58 -5.32 6.34
C THR A 71 0.33 -4.66 7.35
N GLY A 72 1.21 -3.76 6.89
CA GLY A 72 2.03 -2.91 7.77
C GLY A 72 1.34 -1.61 8.19
N SER A 73 0.08 -1.39 7.80
CA SER A 73 -0.67 -0.18 8.10
C SER A 73 -1.48 -0.33 9.38
N VAL A 74 -1.18 0.51 10.38
CA VAL A 74 -1.94 0.59 11.63
C VAL A 74 -3.40 0.94 11.36
N ARG A 75 -3.66 1.91 10.45
CA ARG A 75 -5.03 2.27 10.03
C ARG A 75 -5.81 1.06 9.52
N ARG A 76 -5.25 0.33 8.55
CA ARG A 76 -5.93 -0.83 7.95
C ARG A 76 -6.13 -1.95 8.97
N LYS A 77 -5.12 -2.23 9.80
CA LYS A 77 -5.22 -3.22 10.88
C LYS A 77 -6.43 -2.92 11.78
N HIS A 78 -6.56 -1.69 12.29
CA HIS A 78 -7.66 -1.35 13.19
C HIS A 78 -9.03 -1.40 12.49
N GLN A 79 -9.12 -0.94 11.24
CA GLN A 79 -10.37 -0.99 10.48
C GLN A 79 -10.81 -2.43 10.21
N ILE A 80 -9.87 -3.32 9.87
CA ILE A 80 -10.16 -4.74 9.64
C ILE A 80 -10.54 -5.41 10.96
N ASN A 81 -9.78 -5.23 12.03
CA ASN A 81 -10.09 -5.86 13.32
C ASN A 81 -11.46 -5.43 13.88
N TRP A 82 -11.89 -4.20 13.60
CA TRP A 82 -13.23 -3.76 13.98
C TRP A 82 -14.29 -4.55 13.21
N GLN A 83 -14.21 -4.59 11.88
CA GLN A 83 -15.25 -5.21 11.05
C GLN A 83 -15.19 -6.75 11.03
N TYR A 84 -14.00 -7.32 11.15
CA TYR A 84 -13.70 -8.74 11.00
C TYR A 84 -12.77 -9.22 12.13
N PRO A 85 -13.27 -9.28 13.38
CA PRO A 85 -12.45 -9.60 14.56
C PRO A 85 -11.90 -11.03 14.58
N HIS A 86 -12.42 -11.93 13.73
CA HIS A 86 -11.98 -13.32 13.59
C HIS A 86 -10.77 -13.49 12.65
N LEU A 87 -10.32 -12.41 12.00
CA LEU A 87 -9.18 -12.42 11.09
C LEU A 87 -7.88 -12.10 11.81
N GLU A 88 -6.83 -12.82 11.45
CA GLU A 88 -5.49 -12.61 12.00
C GLU A 88 -4.72 -11.60 11.16
N ILE A 89 -4.15 -10.58 11.81
CA ILE A 89 -3.38 -9.54 11.12
C ILE A 89 -1.89 -9.68 11.41
N VAL A 90 -1.13 -9.95 10.36
CA VAL A 90 0.33 -10.05 10.40
C VAL A 90 1.00 -8.86 9.72
N HIS A 91 2.25 -8.60 10.09
CA HIS A 91 2.98 -7.43 9.61
C HIS A 91 3.54 -7.64 8.20
N LEU A 92 3.45 -6.61 7.35
CA LEU A 92 3.96 -6.63 5.98
C LEU A 92 4.77 -5.37 5.66
N ARG A 93 5.95 -5.57 5.06
CA ARG A 93 6.80 -4.51 4.51
C ARG A 93 7.40 -4.88 3.16
N GLY A 94 7.74 -3.86 2.39
CA GLY A 94 8.27 -3.94 1.03
C GLY A 94 7.53 -2.99 0.10
N ASN A 95 8.08 -2.81 -1.11
CA ASN A 95 7.35 -2.20 -2.24
C ASN A 95 6.26 -3.16 -2.75
N VAL A 96 5.42 -2.71 -3.70
CA VAL A 96 4.30 -3.52 -4.21
C VAL A 96 4.76 -4.88 -4.78
N PRO A 97 5.75 -4.97 -5.68
CA PRO A 97 6.27 -6.26 -6.16
C PRO A 97 6.69 -7.23 -5.06
N THR A 98 7.42 -6.74 -4.06
CA THR A 98 7.88 -7.57 -2.94
C THR A 98 6.71 -8.07 -2.10
N ARG A 99 5.62 -7.30 -1.99
CA ARG A 99 4.43 -7.71 -1.27
C ARG A 99 3.67 -8.82 -1.99
N PHE A 100 3.56 -8.76 -3.32
CA PHE A 100 2.97 -9.85 -4.11
C PHE A 100 3.77 -11.15 -3.97
N ARG A 101 5.09 -11.09 -4.09
CA ARG A 101 5.96 -12.26 -3.87
C ARG A 101 5.82 -12.84 -2.46
N LYS A 102 5.84 -11.99 -1.43
CA LYS A 102 5.62 -12.44 -0.06
C LYS A 102 4.23 -13.05 0.14
N LEU A 103 3.18 -12.49 -0.47
CA LEU A 103 1.86 -13.12 -0.43
C LEU A 103 1.93 -14.52 -1.03
N ALA A 104 2.53 -14.71 -2.20
CA ALA A 104 2.67 -16.03 -2.83
C ALA A 104 3.41 -17.03 -1.92
N GLU A 105 4.55 -16.62 -1.35
CA GLU A 105 5.49 -17.47 -0.62
C GLU A 105 5.06 -17.80 0.81
N ASN A 106 4.34 -16.90 1.49
CA ASN A 106 3.96 -17.09 2.89
C ASN A 106 2.59 -17.77 3.01
N ASN A 107 2.32 -18.39 4.16
CA ASN A 107 1.00 -18.92 4.50
C ASN A 107 0.03 -17.80 4.93
N TRP A 108 -0.16 -16.80 4.08
CA TRP A 108 -1.14 -15.73 4.23
C TRP A 108 -2.23 -15.89 3.18
N ASP A 109 -3.45 -15.48 3.52
CA ASP A 109 -4.61 -15.57 2.63
C ASP A 109 -4.72 -14.32 1.75
N ALA A 110 -4.40 -13.15 2.31
CA ALA A 110 -4.49 -11.89 1.59
C ALA A 110 -3.53 -10.80 2.09
N ILE A 111 -3.39 -9.74 1.28
CA ILE A 111 -2.77 -8.47 1.64
C ILE A 111 -3.70 -7.32 1.28
N VAL A 112 -3.46 -6.13 1.86
CA VAL A 112 -4.22 -4.92 1.50
C VAL A 112 -3.31 -3.89 0.88
N LEU A 113 -3.67 -3.38 -0.30
CA LEU A 113 -2.92 -2.39 -1.07
C LEU A 113 -3.78 -1.18 -1.42
N ALA A 114 -3.14 -0.07 -1.81
CA ALA A 114 -3.87 1.11 -2.27
C ALA A 114 -4.16 0.95 -3.77
N ARG A 115 -5.40 1.16 -4.20
CA ARG A 115 -5.80 1.03 -5.61
C ARG A 115 -4.95 1.89 -6.54
N ALA A 116 -4.74 3.15 -6.18
CA ALA A 116 -3.90 4.06 -6.98
C ALA A 116 -2.45 3.57 -7.15
N GLY A 117 -1.93 2.73 -6.27
CA GLY A 117 -0.60 2.13 -6.44
C GLY A 117 -0.60 1.00 -7.47
N LEU A 118 -1.67 0.22 -7.55
CA LEU A 118 -1.83 -0.87 -8.51
C LEU A 118 -2.07 -0.33 -9.92
N GLU A 119 -2.99 0.62 -10.07
CA GLU A 119 -3.32 1.25 -11.37
C GLU A 119 -2.08 1.90 -12.01
N ARG A 120 -1.27 2.62 -11.22
CA ARG A 120 -0.03 3.27 -11.70
C ARG A 120 1.05 2.27 -12.12
N LEU A 121 0.98 1.03 -11.66
CA LEU A 121 1.87 -0.06 -12.07
C LEU A 121 1.32 -0.87 -13.24
N GLY A 122 0.17 -0.47 -13.82
CA GLY A 122 -0.49 -1.20 -14.90
C GLY A 122 -1.20 -2.48 -14.44
N LEU A 123 -1.35 -2.70 -13.13
CA LEU A 123 -2.06 -3.84 -12.57
C LEU A 123 -3.57 -3.52 -12.51
N SER A 124 -4.21 -3.58 -13.69
CA SER A 124 -5.64 -3.26 -13.84
C SER A 124 -6.51 -4.19 -13.00
N LEU A 125 -7.47 -3.61 -12.28
CA LEU A 125 -8.45 -4.35 -11.47
C LEU A 125 -9.74 -4.68 -12.22
N ALA A 126 -9.83 -4.36 -13.51
CA ALA A 126 -11.07 -4.50 -14.29
C ALA A 126 -11.59 -5.95 -14.38
N ARG A 127 -10.73 -6.94 -14.15
CA ARG A 127 -11.08 -8.37 -14.23
C ARG A 127 -11.24 -9.03 -12.87
N SER A 128 -11.19 -8.28 -11.76
CA SER A 128 -11.14 -8.83 -10.40
C SER A 128 -10.01 -9.86 -10.17
N GLU A 129 -9.02 -9.88 -11.08
CA GLU A 129 -7.91 -10.82 -11.10
C GLU A 129 -6.63 -10.06 -11.48
N ILE A 130 -5.53 -10.40 -10.81
CA ILE A 130 -4.17 -9.91 -11.13
C ILE A 130 -3.26 -11.12 -11.32
N ASN A 131 -2.58 -11.16 -12.46
CA ASN A 131 -1.46 -12.07 -12.67
C ASN A 131 -0.16 -11.31 -12.39
N PHE A 132 0.67 -11.81 -11.48
CA PHE A 132 1.93 -11.19 -11.10
C PHE A 132 3.00 -12.26 -10.87
N ASP A 133 4.13 -12.17 -11.58
CA ASP A 133 5.25 -13.13 -11.53
C ASP A 133 4.79 -14.61 -11.61
N GLY A 134 3.81 -14.91 -12.48
CA GLY A 134 3.25 -16.26 -12.65
C GLY A 134 2.24 -16.69 -11.57
N GLY A 135 2.07 -15.89 -10.49
CA GLY A 135 1.02 -16.08 -9.50
C GLY A 135 -0.31 -15.45 -9.94
N LYS A 136 -1.42 -16.12 -9.62
CA LYS A 136 -2.78 -15.61 -9.82
C LYS A 136 -3.36 -15.14 -8.49
N PHE A 137 -3.83 -13.90 -8.46
CA PHE A 137 -4.45 -13.25 -7.29
C PHE A 137 -5.81 -12.67 -7.65
N PHE A 138 -6.66 -12.50 -6.65
CA PHE A 138 -8.02 -11.98 -6.80
C PHE A 138 -8.14 -10.66 -6.03
N VAL A 139 -8.92 -9.73 -6.58
CA VAL A 139 -9.09 -8.40 -6.00
C VAL A 139 -10.55 -8.04 -5.76
N GLU A 140 -10.78 -7.43 -4.60
CA GLU A 140 -12.06 -6.89 -4.13
C GLU A 140 -11.84 -5.49 -3.54
#